data_AF-A0A8H7GW75-F1
#
_entry.id   AF-A0A8H7GW75-F1
#
_cell.length_a   1.000
_cell.length_b   1.000
_cell.length_c   1.000
_cell.angle_alpha   90.00
_cell.angle_beta   90.00
_cell.angle_gamma   90.00
#
_symmetry.space_group_name_H-M   'P 1'
#
loop_
_entity.id
_entity.type
_entity.pdbx_description
1 polymer ?
#
loop_
_entity_poly.entity_id
_entity_poly.type
_entity_poly.pdbx_seq_one_letter_code
_entity_poly.pdbx_strand_id
1 'polypeptide(L)'
;MSDLDSGLNVKLVDQDELESSLTKKANDALIAKENELDEKRLQKTTQELDKVQKKVSALETRLKNPRTKISLRRQLKDEIEWFQENEIAPLLQDVKDIKARLEAKSDSA
;
A
#
# COMPACT_ATOMS: atom_id res chain seq x y z
N MET A 1 -40.37 -53.10 -7.51
CA MET A 1 -39.89 -51.73 -7.77
C MET A 1 -39.56 -51.10 -6.43
N SER A 2 -38.32 -51.23 -5.98
CA SER A 2 -37.76 -50.40 -4.90
C SER A 2 -36.24 -50.62 -4.82
N ASP A 3 -35.58 -50.55 -5.98
CA ASP A 3 -34.14 -50.35 -6.08
C ASP A 3 -33.85 -48.85 -5.87
N LEU A 4 -34.09 -48.37 -4.65
CA LEU A 4 -33.98 -46.94 -4.31
C LEU A 4 -33.22 -46.69 -3.01
N ASP A 5 -32.49 -47.69 -2.50
CA ASP A 5 -31.71 -47.56 -1.26
C ASP A 5 -30.20 -47.38 -1.50
N SER A 6 -29.77 -47.37 -2.76
CA SER A 6 -28.34 -47.23 -3.14
C SER A 6 -27.95 -45.80 -3.58
N GLY A 7 -28.81 -44.81 -3.39
CA GLY A 7 -28.77 -43.58 -4.20
C GLY A 7 -28.16 -42.33 -3.58
N LEU A 8 -28.06 -42.20 -2.25
CA LEU A 8 -27.72 -40.92 -1.64
C LEU A 8 -26.75 -41.13 -0.48
N ASN A 9 -25.51 -41.51 -0.81
CA ASN A 9 -24.34 -41.21 0.03
C ASN A 9 -24.06 -39.69 -0.02
N VAL A 10 -25.09 -38.88 0.27
CA VAL A 10 -24.96 -37.46 0.48
C VAL A 10 -24.30 -37.36 1.83
N LYS A 11 -23.02 -36.97 1.83
CA LYS A 11 -22.37 -36.45 3.02
C LYS A 11 -23.29 -35.35 3.55
N LEU A 12 -24.00 -35.66 4.63
CA LEU A 12 -24.63 -34.68 5.51
C LEU A 12 -23.48 -33.89 6.12
N VAL A 13 -22.90 -33.00 5.31
CA VAL A 13 -22.07 -31.91 5.82
C VAL A 13 -23.05 -31.05 6.59
N ASP A 14 -22.76 -30.83 7.87
CA ASP A 14 -23.57 -29.97 8.71
C ASP A 14 -23.67 -28.59 8.04
N GLN A 15 -24.89 -28.11 7.82
CA GLN A 15 -25.13 -26.88 7.06
C GLN A 15 -24.42 -25.70 7.74
N ASP A 16 -24.35 -25.74 9.07
CA ASP A 16 -23.65 -24.75 9.89
C ASP A 16 -22.12 -24.76 9.65
N GLU A 17 -21.51 -25.93 9.47
CA GLU A 17 -20.09 -26.05 9.13
C GLU A 17 -19.81 -25.51 7.72
N LEU A 18 -20.71 -25.78 6.77
CA LEU A 18 -20.59 -25.28 5.41
C LEU A 18 -20.70 -23.75 5.38
N GLU A 19 -21.70 -23.18 6.05
CA GLU A 19 -21.94 -21.74 6.12
C GLU A 19 -20.80 -21.01 6.85
N SER A 20 -20.27 -21.59 7.92
CA SER A 20 -19.09 -21.09 8.63
C SER A 20 -17.84 -21.11 7.72
N SER A 21 -17.61 -22.21 7.00
CA SER A 21 -16.47 -22.33 6.07
C SER A 21 -16.57 -21.34 4.90
N LEU A 22 -17.78 -21.12 4.38
CA LEU A 22 -18.05 -20.19 3.30
C LEU A 22 -17.83 -18.75 3.75
N THR A 23 -18.34 -18.41 4.94
CA THR A 23 -18.16 -17.08 5.55
C THR A 23 -16.69 -16.79 5.80
N LYS A 24 -15.95 -17.76 6.34
CA LYS A 24 -14.51 -17.65 6.56
C LYS A 24 -13.77 -17.41 5.24
N LYS A 25 -14.05 -18.22 4.21
CA LYS A 25 -13.43 -18.07 2.89
C LYS A 25 -13.74 -16.72 2.23
N ALA A 26 -14.95 -16.20 2.41
CA ALA A 26 -15.33 -14.88 1.92
C ALA A 26 -14.54 -13.78 2.65
N ASN A 27 -14.41 -13.87 3.98
CA ASN A 27 -13.62 -12.93 4.78
C ASN A 27 -12.14 -12.96 4.39
N ASP A 28 -11.56 -14.15 4.23
CA ASP A 28 -10.16 -14.32 3.80
C ASP A 28 -9.93 -13.69 2.41
N ALA A 29 -10.87 -13.88 1.48
CA ALA A 29 -10.80 -13.29 0.15
C ALA A 29 -10.92 -11.75 0.18
N LEU A 30 -11.73 -11.20 1.08
CA LEU A 30 -11.83 -9.75 1.28
C LEU A 30 -10.53 -9.17 1.83
N ILE A 31 -9.96 -9.79 2.87
CA ILE A 31 -8.68 -9.37 3.47
C ILE A 31 -7.56 -9.41 2.44
N ALA A 32 -7.47 -10.49 1.64
CA ALA A 32 -6.46 -10.63 0.61
C ALA A 32 -6.55 -9.50 -0.44
N LYS A 33 -7.77 -9.16 -0.88
CA LYS A 33 -7.99 -8.07 -1.83
C LYS A 33 -7.61 -6.70 -1.24
N GLU A 34 -7.94 -6.46 0.03
CA GLU A 34 -7.57 -5.22 0.70
C GLU A 34 -6.05 -5.07 0.84
N ASN A 35 -5.35 -6.16 1.17
CA ASN A 35 -3.89 -6.17 1.23
C ASN A 35 -3.28 -5.87 -0.15
N GLU A 36 -3.76 -6.52 -1.21
CA GLU A 36 -3.28 -6.26 -2.57
C GLU A 36 -3.48 -4.78 -2.97
N LEU A 37 -4.60 -4.17 -2.59
CA LEU A 37 -4.86 -2.75 -2.86
C LEU A 37 -3.91 -1.84 -2.08
N ASP A 38 -3.65 -2.13 -0.81
CA ASP A 38 -2.74 -1.34 0.02
C ASP A 38 -1.28 -1.51 -0.43
N GLU A 39 -0.86 -2.71 -0.86
CA GLU A 39 0.44 -2.94 -1.49
C GLU A 39 0.62 -2.13 -2.78
N LYS A 40 -0.40 -2.12 -3.66
CA LYS A 40 -0.38 -1.30 -4.89
C LYS A 40 -0.29 0.20 -4.58
N ARG A 41 -1.01 0.65 -3.55
CA ARG A 41 -0.92 2.05 -3.07
C ARG A 41 0.48 2.35 -2.56
N LEU A 42 1.05 1.47 -1.72
CA LEU A 42 2.40 1.62 -1.20
C LEU A 42 3.43 1.74 -2.32
N GLN A 43 3.34 0.87 -3.33
CA GLN A 43 4.23 0.89 -4.49
C GLN A 43 4.13 2.23 -5.23
N LYS A 44 2.91 2.70 -5.50
CA LYS A 44 2.69 3.97 -6.21
C LYS A 44 3.23 5.16 -5.41
N THR A 45 2.89 5.29 -4.13
CA THR A 45 3.34 6.39 -3.27
C THR A 45 4.86 6.38 -3.14
N THR A 46 5.48 5.20 -3.01
CA THR A 46 6.94 5.07 -2.95
C THR A 46 7.61 5.50 -4.25
N GLN A 47 7.04 5.15 -5.41
CA GLN A 47 7.56 5.62 -6.70
C GLN A 47 7.43 7.13 -6.87
N GLU A 48 6.35 7.72 -6.38
CA GLU A 48 6.15 9.16 -6.39
C GLU A 48 7.17 9.86 -5.49
N LEU A 49 7.37 9.36 -4.28
CA LEU A 49 8.40 9.84 -3.35
C LEU A 49 9.81 9.80 -3.98
N ASP A 50 10.19 8.69 -4.62
CA ASP A 50 11.49 8.56 -5.30
C ASP A 50 11.66 9.59 -6.43
N LYS A 51 10.59 9.85 -7.21
CA LYS A 51 10.63 10.88 -8.26
C LYS A 51 10.87 12.26 -7.69
N VAL A 52 10.19 12.62 -6.61
CA VAL A 52 10.34 13.93 -5.94
C VAL A 52 11.74 14.06 -5.34
N GLN A 53 12.22 13.01 -4.65
CA GLN A 53 13.57 12.97 -4.09
C GLN A 53 14.66 13.14 -5.16
N LYS A 54 14.49 12.53 -6.35
CA LYS A 54 15.40 12.73 -7.48
C LYS A 54 15.41 14.18 -7.97
N LYS A 55 14.25 14.85 -8.02
CA LYS A 55 14.19 16.29 -8.37
C LYS A 55 14.94 17.13 -7.33
N VAL A 56 14.69 16.91 -6.05
CA VAL A 56 15.38 17.59 -4.94
C VAL A 56 16.89 17.37 -5.00
N SER A 57 17.34 16.14 -5.24
CA SER A 57 18.76 15.82 -5.39
C SER A 57 19.42 16.56 -6.57
N ALA A 58 18.70 16.73 -7.68
CA ALA A 58 19.18 17.54 -8.81
C ALA A 58 19.28 19.03 -8.45
N LEU A 59 18.31 19.58 -7.71
CA LEU A 59 18.35 20.95 -7.21
C LEU A 59 19.50 21.15 -6.22
N GLU A 60 19.72 20.21 -5.31
CA GLU A 60 20.85 20.23 -4.38
C GLU A 60 22.21 20.19 -5.10
N THR A 61 22.31 19.37 -6.15
CA THR A 61 23.52 19.29 -6.98
C THR A 61 23.80 20.63 -7.65
N ARG A 62 22.77 21.30 -8.17
CA ARG A 62 22.87 22.67 -8.73
C ARG A 62 23.23 23.70 -7.66
N LEU A 63 22.69 23.57 -6.45
CA LEU A 63 22.98 24.45 -5.33
C LEU A 63 24.44 24.31 -4.87
N LYS A 64 25.01 23.10 -4.89
CA LYS A 64 26.40 22.81 -4.52
C LYS A 64 27.41 23.32 -5.56
N ASN A 65 27.00 23.51 -6.82
CA ASN A 65 27.90 24.00 -7.87
C ASN A 65 28.47 25.40 -7.52
N PRO A 66 29.80 25.58 -7.45
CA PRO A 66 30.43 26.87 -7.13
C PRO A 66 30.06 28.02 -8.08
N ARG A 67 29.74 27.70 -9.35
CA ARG A 67 29.41 28.70 -10.39
C ARG A 67 27.97 29.22 -10.30
N THR A 68 27.15 28.65 -9.41
CA THR A 68 25.77 29.09 -9.21
C THR A 68 25.73 30.48 -8.56
N LYS A 69 25.03 31.42 -9.21
CA LYS A 69 24.86 32.80 -8.72
C LYS A 69 24.17 32.82 -7.37
N ILE A 70 24.54 33.77 -6.50
CA ILE A 70 24.03 33.88 -5.12
C ILE A 70 22.49 34.01 -5.10
N SER A 71 21.90 34.80 -5.98
CA SER A 71 20.44 34.94 -6.10
C SER A 71 19.75 33.61 -6.44
N LEU A 72 20.32 32.85 -7.38
CA LEU A 72 19.82 31.54 -7.76
C LEU A 72 20.00 30.51 -6.62
N ARG A 73 21.07 30.61 -5.81
CA ARG A 73 21.21 29.74 -4.63
C ARG A 73 20.10 29.94 -3.63
N ARG A 74 19.65 31.18 -3.41
CA ARG A 74 18.51 31.46 -2.52
C ARG A 74 17.24 30.82 -3.08
N GLN A 75 16.94 31.05 -4.36
CA GLN A 75 15.77 30.44 -5.02
C GLN A 75 15.78 28.90 -4.95
N LEU A 76 16.94 28.28 -5.19
CA LEU A 76 17.08 26.82 -5.10
C LEU A 76 16.86 26.31 -3.67
N LYS A 77 17.27 27.05 -2.64
CA LYS A 77 17.01 26.67 -1.24
C LYS A 77 15.52 26.75 -0.93
N ASP A 78 14.87 27.87 -1.29
CA ASP A 78 13.44 28.07 -1.08
C ASP A 78 12.62 26.99 -1.82
N GLU A 79 13.04 26.63 -3.04
CA GLU A 79 12.42 25.55 -3.83
C GLU A 79 12.61 24.16 -3.21
N ILE A 80 13.82 23.85 -2.71
CA ILE A 80 14.08 22.59 -2.00
C ILE A 80 13.24 22.49 -0.73
N GLU A 81 13.17 23.56 0.06
CA GLU A 81 12.36 23.64 1.28
C GLU A 81 10.88 23.41 0.97
N TRP A 82 10.37 24.04 -0.09
CA TRP A 82 9.00 23.82 -0.55
C TRP A 82 8.74 22.35 -0.90
N PHE A 83 9.63 21.70 -1.67
CA PHE A 83 9.49 20.28 -2.00
C PHE A 83 9.56 19.37 -0.77
N GLN A 84 10.40 19.71 0.21
CA GLN A 84 10.52 18.95 1.46
C GLN A 84 9.22 18.99 2.26
N GLU A 85 8.63 20.18 2.43
CA GLU A 85 7.44 20.38 3.25
C GLU A 85 6.15 19.94 2.56
N ASN A 86 6.02 20.22 1.26
CA ASN A 86 4.74 20.11 0.55
C ASN A 86 4.59 18.81 -0.25
N GLU A 87 5.70 18.16 -0.64
CA GLU A 87 5.64 16.90 -1.39
C GLU A 87 6.23 15.74 -0.58
N ILE A 88 7.46 15.87 -0.09
CA ILE A 88 8.15 14.75 0.58
C ILE A 88 7.50 14.39 1.92
N ALA A 89 7.23 15.36 2.79
CA ALA A 89 6.67 15.08 4.11
C ALA A 89 5.28 14.39 4.05
N PRO A 90 4.32 14.85 3.21
CA PRO A 90 3.06 14.14 3.01
C PRO A 90 3.23 12.72 2.47
N LEU A 91 4.08 12.54 1.44
CA LEU A 91 4.32 11.21 0.85
C LEU A 91 4.96 10.23 1.84
N LEU A 92 5.86 10.70 2.71
CA LEU A 92 6.43 9.89 3.78
C LEU A 92 5.39 9.49 4.81
N GLN A 93 4.49 10.41 5.17
CA GLN A 93 3.40 10.13 6.08
C GLN A 93 2.43 9.10 5.49
N ASP A 94 2.07 9.24 4.22
CA ASP A 94 1.24 8.27 3.50
C ASP A 94 1.87 6.87 3.48
N VAL A 95 3.18 6.77 3.19
CA VAL A 95 3.91 5.50 3.22
C VAL A 95 3.86 4.88 4.61
N LYS A 96 4.04 5.68 5.67
CA LYS A 96 4.00 5.21 7.05
C LYS A 96 2.60 4.68 7.40
N ASP A 97 1.56 5.41 7.03
CA ASP A 97 0.18 5.03 7.34
C ASP A 97 -0.26 3.78 6.57
N ILE A 98 0.17 3.62 5.32
CA ILE A 98 -0.09 2.40 4.55
C ILE A 98 0.64 1.20 5.18
N LYS A 99 1.90 1.35 5.57
CA LYS A 99 2.66 0.28 6.24
C LYS A 99 2.05 -0.12 7.57
N ALA A 100 1.65 0.85 8.39
CA ALA A 100 0.99 0.59 9.66
C ALA A 100 -0.33 -0.19 9.47
N ARG A 101 -1.11 0.12 8.42
CA ARG A 101 -2.31 -0.65 8.09
C ARG A 101 -2.01 -2.10 7.67
N LEU A 102 -0.97 -2.31 6.89
CA LEU A 102 -0.55 -3.66 6.48
C LEU A 102 -0.06 -4.49 7.68
N GLU A 103 0.72 -3.89 8.57
CA GLU A 103 1.21 -4.53 9.80
C GLU A 103 0.06 -4.86 10.77
N ALA A 104 -0.86 -3.92 10.99
CA ALA A 104 -2.03 -4.17 11.84
C ALA A 104 -2.89 -5.33 11.32
N LYS A 105 -3.01 -5.49 10.00
CA LYS A 105 -3.72 -6.61 9.38
C LYS A 105 -2.98 -7.94 9.49
N SER A 106 -1.64 -7.92 9.44
CA SER A 106 -0.84 -9.15 9.63
C SER A 106 -0.83 -9.64 11.07
N ASP A 107 -0.90 -8.73 12.05
CA ASP A 107 -0.96 -9.10 13.48
C ASP A 107 -2.36 -9.55 13.92
N SER A 108 -3.39 -9.25 13.12
CA SER A 108 -4.78 -9.62 13.37
C SER A 108 -5.18 -10.96 12.74
N ALA A 109 -4.27 -11.62 12.00
CA ALA A 109 -4.47 -12.88 11.30
C ALA A 109 -3.87 -14.06 12.08
#